data_AF-A0AAU4S392-F1
#
_entry.id   AF-A0AAU4S392-F1
#
_cell.length_a   1.000
_cell.length_b   1.000
_cell.length_c   1.000
_cell.angle_alpha   90.00
_cell.angle_beta   90.00
_cell.angle_gamma   90.00
#
_symmetry.space_group_name_H-M   'P 1'
#
loop_
_entity.id
_entity.type
_entity.pdbx_description
1 polymer ?
#
loop_
_entity_poly.entity_id
_entity_poly.type
_entity_poly.pdbx_seq_one_letter_code
_entity_poly.pdbx_strand_id
1 'polypeptide(L)'
;MATPVFEEFDPASDCECPGCVHRRRVLPHSAAGRRGAHPAHRTVIVAAAASAALCAGHAVPALAAPQTPGRPSLPAADEPDTPQGGKAPLHGPGGVPAKPAKAPSTTRAEIIRRAKQWVAARVPYSMYQYWSDGYRQDCSGFVSMAWNLPGNEWTGSLDQYGVRIPKEDLQPGDMLLFHNPADPEKGSHVVIFGGWTDYTHTYYIAYESTRPHARRTATPYAYWSHSDRYLAYRYKGLVGGTAGSKPDTAKPGTAKPGTAKPGTAKPVTADPAAPPYPGRAYFGPGANNKYVTQLGRMLVERGAGRHYLSGPGPRWSDADRRATQTFQQAQGWRGQDADGLPGPGTWALLVSGRGNDIGSGAVGAAGPPASPASHGVPGYPGRAMFRPGAHNSHVALLGKQLVKKGFGKHYTAGPGPRWGEADRRNVEAFQRAQGWRGGAADGYPGPETWRRLFS
;
A
#
# COMPACT_ATOMS: atom_id res chain seq x y z
N MET A 1 -46.95 -26.85 3.73
CA MET A 1 -45.56 -26.54 4.07
C MET A 1 -44.68 -27.36 3.15
N ALA A 2 -43.97 -26.73 2.22
CA ALA A 2 -43.07 -27.41 1.30
C ALA A 2 -41.67 -27.47 1.92
N THR A 3 -41.11 -28.67 2.02
CA THR A 3 -39.73 -28.94 2.44
C THR A 3 -38.78 -28.75 1.26
N PRO A 4 -37.66 -28.02 1.40
CA PRO A 4 -36.70 -27.85 0.31
C PRO A 4 -35.89 -29.13 0.07
N VAL A 5 -35.73 -29.44 -1.21
CA VAL A 5 -34.93 -30.52 -1.80
C VAL A 5 -33.45 -30.19 -1.64
N PHE A 6 -32.66 -31.13 -1.11
CA PHE A 6 -31.20 -31.07 -1.16
C PHE A 6 -30.74 -31.53 -2.54
N GLU A 7 -30.08 -30.65 -3.28
CA GLU A 7 -29.40 -30.96 -4.53
C GLU A 7 -27.97 -31.41 -4.20
N GLU A 8 -27.70 -32.70 -4.37
CA GLU A 8 -26.41 -33.33 -4.13
C GLU A 8 -25.50 -33.04 -5.33
N PHE A 9 -24.48 -32.20 -5.14
CA PHE A 9 -23.48 -31.93 -6.17
C PHE A 9 -22.48 -33.09 -6.25
N ASP A 10 -22.49 -33.82 -7.36
CA ASP A 10 -21.40 -34.72 -7.74
C ASP A 10 -20.09 -33.91 -7.88
N PRO A 11 -18.97 -34.34 -7.27
CA PRO A 11 -17.71 -33.64 -7.41
C PRO A 11 -17.16 -33.78 -8.83
N ALA A 12 -16.82 -32.65 -9.46
CA ALA A 12 -16.13 -32.59 -10.73
C ALA A 12 -14.85 -33.44 -10.71
N SER A 13 -14.88 -34.54 -11.46
CA SER A 13 -13.73 -35.38 -11.76
C SER A 13 -12.81 -34.66 -12.75
N ASP A 14 -11.61 -34.30 -12.29
CA ASP A 14 -10.33 -34.58 -12.97
C ASP A 14 -9.18 -33.78 -12.31
N CYS A 15 -8.58 -34.38 -11.28
CA CYS A 15 -7.35 -33.90 -10.68
C CYS A 15 -6.21 -34.88 -11.00
N GLU A 16 -5.21 -34.42 -11.75
CA GLU A 16 -4.01 -35.16 -12.16
C GLU A 16 -2.84 -35.03 -11.17
N CYS A 17 -3.12 -34.76 -9.89
CA CYS A 17 -2.03 -34.66 -8.91
C CYS A 17 -1.45 -36.05 -8.54
N PRO A 18 -0.15 -36.15 -8.20
CA PRO A 18 0.51 -37.42 -7.90
C PRO A 18 -0.18 -38.25 -6.78
N GLY A 19 -0.82 -37.59 -5.83
CA GLY A 19 -1.56 -38.24 -4.73
C GLY A 19 -2.84 -38.94 -5.19
N CYS A 20 -3.54 -38.41 -6.18
CA CYS A 20 -4.77 -39.00 -6.72
C CYS A 20 -4.48 -40.19 -7.65
N VAL A 21 -3.35 -40.17 -8.37
CA VAL A 21 -2.90 -41.30 -9.22
C VAL A 21 -2.48 -42.50 -8.37
N HIS A 22 -1.82 -42.26 -7.23
CA HIS A 22 -1.42 -43.33 -6.32
C HIS A 22 -2.64 -44.03 -5.70
N ARG A 23 -3.69 -43.28 -5.35
CA ARG A 23 -4.93 -43.83 -4.76
C ARG A 23 -5.71 -44.72 -5.73
N ARG A 24 -5.68 -44.42 -7.04
CA ARG A 24 -6.31 -45.27 -8.08
C ARG A 24 -5.60 -46.61 -8.29
N ARG A 25 -4.30 -46.70 -7.98
CA ARG A 25 -3.52 -47.94 -8.17
C ARG A 25 -3.65 -48.94 -7.01
N VAL A 26 -4.23 -48.54 -5.87
CA VAL A 26 -4.17 -49.32 -4.61
C VAL A 26 -5.53 -49.87 -4.15
N LEU A 27 -6.62 -49.69 -4.93
CA LEU A 27 -7.93 -50.26 -4.58
C LEU A 27 -8.36 -51.36 -5.56
N PRO A 28 -8.71 -52.57 -5.08
CA PRO A 28 -9.27 -53.62 -5.92
C PRO A 28 -10.72 -53.28 -6.30
N HIS A 29 -11.04 -53.38 -7.59
CA HIS A 29 -12.40 -53.19 -8.10
C HIS A 29 -13.29 -54.37 -7.69
N SER A 30 -14.37 -54.10 -6.95
CA SER A 30 -15.45 -55.06 -6.72
C SER A 30 -16.45 -55.02 -7.88
N ALA A 31 -16.79 -56.19 -8.40
CA ALA A 31 -17.66 -56.39 -9.56
C ALA A 31 -19.14 -56.58 -9.16
N ALA A 32 -20.03 -55.80 -9.77
CA ALA A 32 -21.46 -56.08 -9.99
C ALA A 32 -21.99 -54.97 -10.92
N GLY A 33 -22.77 -55.14 -11.99
CA GLY A 33 -23.37 -56.27 -12.68
C GLY A 33 -24.05 -55.74 -13.97
N ARG A 34 -24.10 -56.61 -14.99
CA ARG A 34 -24.68 -56.58 -16.37
C ARG A 34 -25.89 -55.63 -16.61
N ARG A 35 -26.18 -55.09 -17.82
CA ARG A 35 -26.48 -55.77 -19.11
C ARG A 35 -26.55 -54.80 -20.33
N GLY A 36 -26.13 -55.31 -21.51
CA GLY A 36 -26.62 -54.99 -22.88
C GLY A 36 -26.11 -53.71 -23.56
N ALA A 37 -25.81 -53.61 -24.86
CA ALA A 37 -25.72 -54.56 -25.97
C ALA A 37 -25.04 -53.85 -27.19
N HIS A 38 -24.33 -54.66 -28.00
CA HIS A 38 -23.91 -54.49 -29.41
C HIS A 38 -22.74 -53.56 -29.88
N PRO A 39 -21.92 -54.01 -30.87
CA PRO A 39 -20.68 -53.35 -31.30
C PRO A 39 -20.70 -52.81 -32.76
N ALA A 40 -19.76 -51.92 -33.10
CA ALA A 40 -19.28 -51.71 -34.48
C ALA A 40 -17.85 -51.10 -34.44
N HIS A 41 -16.81 -51.88 -34.75
CA HIS A 41 -16.02 -51.89 -35.99
C HIS A 41 -15.10 -50.66 -36.19
N ARG A 42 -13.76 -50.84 -36.05
CA ARG A 42 -12.74 -50.99 -37.13
C ARG A 42 -12.34 -49.61 -37.73
N THR A 43 -11.08 -49.19 -37.92
CA THR A 43 -9.83 -49.89 -38.27
C THR A 43 -8.64 -48.94 -38.07
N VAL A 44 -7.47 -49.48 -37.73
CA VAL A 44 -6.15 -48.83 -37.79
C VAL A 44 -5.55 -49.06 -39.18
N ILE A 45 -4.94 -48.04 -39.80
CA ILE A 45 -3.84 -48.23 -40.76
C ILE A 45 -2.77 -47.17 -40.50
N VAL A 46 -1.57 -47.65 -40.19
CA VAL A 46 -0.29 -46.92 -40.21
C VAL A 46 0.33 -47.13 -41.60
N ALA A 47 0.90 -46.09 -42.19
CA ALA A 47 1.97 -46.24 -43.17
C ALA A 47 2.93 -45.04 -43.10
N ALA A 48 4.18 -45.34 -42.79
CA ALA A 48 5.33 -44.45 -42.90
C ALA A 48 5.98 -44.58 -44.29
N ALA A 49 6.66 -43.52 -44.76
CA ALA A 49 7.96 -43.62 -45.42
C ALA A 49 8.53 -42.22 -45.72
N ALA A 50 9.86 -42.13 -45.61
CA ALA A 50 10.69 -40.95 -45.68
C ALA A 50 11.39 -40.77 -47.05
N SER A 51 12.04 -39.61 -47.23
CA SER A 51 13.33 -39.31 -47.93
C SER A 51 13.26 -37.90 -48.55
N ALA A 52 14.00 -36.87 -48.07
CA ALA A 52 15.42 -36.54 -48.22
C ALA A 52 15.81 -35.93 -49.60
N ALA A 53 16.31 -34.67 -49.61
CA ALA A 53 17.56 -34.24 -50.30
C ALA A 53 17.84 -32.72 -50.15
N LEU A 54 19.14 -32.38 -50.23
CA LEU A 54 19.84 -31.15 -49.86
C LEU A 54 19.75 -29.99 -50.87
N CYS A 55 20.05 -28.77 -50.40
CA CYS A 55 20.95 -27.82 -51.09
C CYS A 55 21.69 -26.92 -50.08
N ALA A 56 22.98 -26.69 -50.33
CA ALA A 56 23.94 -25.98 -49.47
C ALA A 56 24.24 -24.56 -49.98
N GLY A 57 24.59 -23.65 -49.06
CA GLY A 57 25.26 -22.37 -49.33
C GLY A 57 25.74 -21.70 -48.04
N HIS A 58 27.06 -21.59 -47.85
CA HIS A 58 27.77 -20.80 -46.80
C HIS A 58 28.14 -19.42 -47.40
N ALA A 59 28.47 -18.30 -46.74
CA ALA A 59 28.77 -17.83 -45.38
C ALA A 59 28.37 -16.31 -45.33
N VAL A 60 28.26 -15.58 -44.21
CA VAL A 60 29.33 -14.93 -43.40
C VAL A 60 28.73 -14.51 -42.03
N PRO A 61 29.42 -14.61 -40.87
CA PRO A 61 28.92 -14.09 -39.60
C PRO A 61 29.26 -12.60 -39.45
N ALA A 62 28.25 -11.75 -39.21
CA ALA A 62 28.45 -10.36 -38.84
C ALA A 62 28.81 -10.26 -37.35
N LEU A 63 29.91 -9.56 -37.07
CA LEU A 63 30.48 -9.30 -35.75
C LEU A 63 29.49 -8.46 -34.90
N ALA A 64 29.08 -8.98 -33.75
CA ALA A 64 28.26 -8.25 -32.79
C ALA A 64 29.08 -7.13 -32.12
N ALA A 65 28.65 -5.87 -32.30
CA ALA A 65 29.16 -4.74 -31.52
C ALA A 65 28.58 -4.79 -30.08
N PRO A 66 29.35 -4.42 -29.04
CA PRO A 66 28.86 -4.42 -27.67
C PRO A 66 27.85 -3.29 -27.47
N GLN A 67 26.57 -3.63 -27.42
CA GLN A 67 25.51 -2.74 -26.96
C GLN A 67 25.66 -2.57 -25.44
N THR A 68 26.01 -1.36 -25.03
CA THR A 68 25.90 -0.90 -23.64
C THR A 68 24.45 -1.06 -23.16
N PRO A 69 24.19 -1.62 -21.96
CA PRO A 69 22.82 -1.67 -21.44
C PRO A 69 22.36 -0.26 -21.08
N GLY A 70 21.69 0.39 -22.01
CA GLY A 70 20.84 1.55 -21.74
C GLY A 70 19.75 1.16 -20.75
N ARG A 71 19.57 1.98 -19.72
CA ARG A 71 18.44 1.88 -18.78
C ARG A 71 17.12 1.82 -19.56
N PRO A 72 16.22 0.87 -19.30
CA PRO A 72 14.89 0.91 -19.86
C PRO A 72 14.12 2.08 -19.25
N SER A 73 13.86 3.11 -20.07
CA SER A 73 12.77 4.05 -19.84
C SER A 73 11.45 3.27 -19.92
N LEU A 74 10.65 3.28 -18.86
CA LEU A 74 9.30 2.70 -18.87
C LEU A 74 8.45 3.46 -19.91
N PRO A 75 7.85 2.79 -20.92
CA PRO A 75 7.05 3.49 -21.92
C PRO A 75 5.70 3.88 -21.34
N ALA A 76 5.29 5.13 -21.54
CA ALA A 76 3.95 5.66 -21.30
C ALA A 76 2.88 5.09 -22.28
N ALA A 77 3.14 3.94 -22.91
CA ALA A 77 2.40 3.44 -24.07
C ALA A 77 1.14 2.61 -23.71
N ASP A 78 0.90 2.33 -22.43
CA ASP A 78 -0.23 1.50 -21.98
C ASP A 78 -1.37 2.28 -21.31
N GLU A 79 -1.36 3.62 -21.38
CA GLU A 79 -2.42 4.43 -20.75
C GLU A 79 -3.71 4.44 -21.59
N PRO A 80 -4.87 4.09 -21.01
CA PRO A 80 -6.14 4.12 -21.74
C PRO A 80 -6.61 5.55 -21.99
N ASP A 81 -7.21 5.77 -23.15
CA ASP A 81 -7.91 7.02 -23.49
C ASP A 81 -9.10 7.25 -22.53
N THR A 82 -9.15 8.44 -21.91
CA THR A 82 -10.07 8.79 -20.81
C THR A 82 -10.87 10.08 -21.07
N PRO A 83 -11.51 10.24 -22.24
CA PRO A 83 -12.17 11.49 -22.60
C PRO A 83 -13.47 11.66 -21.80
N GLN A 84 -13.79 12.87 -21.34
CA GLN A 84 -14.91 13.10 -20.40
C GLN A 84 -15.96 14.09 -20.89
N GLY A 85 -17.21 13.91 -20.48
CA GLY A 85 -18.30 14.86 -20.72
C GLY A 85 -18.29 16.05 -19.76
N GLY A 86 -19.02 17.11 -20.13
CA GLY A 86 -19.22 18.30 -19.28
C GLY A 86 -20.18 18.08 -18.11
N LYS A 87 -20.31 19.09 -17.25
CA LYS A 87 -21.24 19.08 -16.11
C LYS A 87 -22.70 18.93 -16.57
N ALA A 88 -23.44 18.01 -15.95
CA ALA A 88 -24.84 17.74 -16.25
C ALA A 88 -25.63 17.30 -14.99
N PRO A 89 -26.97 17.40 -14.96
CA PRO A 89 -27.78 16.76 -13.93
C PRO A 89 -27.70 15.22 -14.02
N LEU A 90 -28.22 14.52 -13.01
CA LEU A 90 -28.46 13.07 -13.09
C LEU A 90 -29.59 12.76 -14.09
N HIS A 91 -29.51 11.63 -14.79
CA HIS A 91 -30.46 11.22 -15.83
C HIS A 91 -31.39 10.08 -15.36
N GLY A 92 -32.61 9.98 -15.91
CA GLY A 92 -33.54 8.88 -15.62
C GLY A 92 -34.22 8.95 -14.25
N PRO A 93 -34.80 7.84 -13.74
CA PRO A 93 -35.58 7.84 -12.49
C PRO A 93 -34.77 8.15 -11.21
N GLY A 94 -33.44 8.11 -11.27
CA GLY A 94 -32.54 8.64 -10.23
C GLY A 94 -32.20 10.14 -10.41
N GLY A 95 -32.70 10.75 -11.48
CA GLY A 95 -32.36 12.07 -11.98
C GLY A 95 -33.40 13.14 -11.69
N VAL A 96 -33.78 13.32 -10.42
CA VAL A 96 -34.42 14.57 -10.03
C VAL A 96 -33.31 15.62 -9.87
N PRO A 97 -33.29 16.71 -10.66
CA PRO A 97 -32.29 17.76 -10.51
C PRO A 97 -32.45 18.40 -9.14
N ALA A 98 -31.51 18.15 -8.23
CA ALA A 98 -31.47 18.87 -6.96
C ALA A 98 -30.83 20.25 -7.20
N LYS A 99 -31.53 21.34 -6.83
CA LYS A 99 -30.92 22.67 -6.56
C LYS A 99 -29.65 22.46 -5.74
N PRO A 100 -28.54 23.21 -5.95
CA PRO A 100 -27.19 22.83 -5.53
C PRO A 100 -27.21 22.31 -4.10
N ALA A 101 -27.33 20.99 -4.01
CA ALA A 101 -27.58 20.35 -2.75
C ALA A 101 -26.23 20.30 -2.07
N LYS A 102 -26.22 20.71 -0.81
CA LYS A 102 -25.13 20.41 0.11
C LYS A 102 -24.64 18.98 -0.19
N ALA A 103 -23.33 18.84 -0.43
CA ALA A 103 -22.71 17.56 -0.77
C ALA A 103 -23.26 16.46 0.16
N PRO A 104 -23.93 15.42 -0.39
CA PRO A 104 -24.63 14.45 0.44
C PRO A 104 -23.67 13.75 1.39
N SER A 105 -24.15 13.48 2.60
CA SER A 105 -23.34 12.77 3.59
C SER A 105 -23.16 11.31 3.19
N THR A 106 -21.91 10.81 3.25
CA THR A 106 -21.56 9.42 2.91
C THR A 106 -20.40 8.92 3.76
N THR A 107 -20.11 7.62 3.71
CA THR A 107 -18.97 7.00 4.42
C THR A 107 -17.93 6.48 3.43
N ARG A 108 -16.71 6.18 3.92
CA ARG A 108 -15.67 5.55 3.06
C ARG A 108 -16.12 4.19 2.53
N ALA A 109 -16.76 3.40 3.39
CA ALA A 109 -17.27 2.09 3.03
C ALA A 109 -18.34 2.20 1.94
N GLU A 110 -19.21 3.20 2.01
CA GLU A 110 -20.21 3.51 0.98
C GLU A 110 -19.55 3.84 -0.36
N ILE A 111 -18.60 4.78 -0.37
CA ILE A 111 -17.91 5.21 -1.58
C ILE A 111 -17.25 4.02 -2.29
N ILE A 112 -16.51 3.19 -1.53
CA ILE A 112 -15.83 2.01 -2.08
C ILE A 112 -16.84 0.94 -2.51
N ARG A 113 -17.97 0.78 -1.81
CA ARG A 113 -19.01 -0.16 -2.23
C ARG A 113 -19.61 0.24 -3.59
N ARG A 114 -19.95 1.51 -3.76
CA ARG A 114 -20.47 2.06 -5.03
C ARG A 114 -19.47 1.91 -6.17
N ALA A 115 -18.20 2.24 -5.93
CA ALA A 115 -17.14 2.01 -6.90
C ALA A 115 -17.01 0.53 -7.31
N LYS A 116 -17.06 -0.40 -6.34
CA LYS A 116 -17.04 -1.85 -6.60
C LYS A 116 -18.25 -2.32 -7.41
N GLN A 117 -19.43 -1.72 -7.24
CA GLN A 117 -20.64 -2.10 -8.00
C GLN A 117 -20.47 -1.83 -9.50
N TRP A 118 -19.96 -0.66 -9.89
CA TRP A 118 -19.69 -0.37 -11.30
C TRP A 118 -18.60 -1.27 -11.90
N VAL A 119 -17.53 -1.54 -11.14
CA VAL A 119 -16.47 -2.46 -11.58
C VAL A 119 -17.01 -3.88 -11.77
N ALA A 120 -17.83 -4.38 -10.84
CA ALA A 120 -18.43 -5.71 -10.93
C ALA A 120 -19.40 -5.83 -12.12
N ALA A 121 -20.19 -4.78 -12.37
CA ALA A 121 -21.09 -4.70 -13.52
C ALA A 121 -20.37 -4.47 -14.86
N ARG A 122 -19.05 -4.17 -14.84
CA ARG A 122 -18.26 -3.77 -16.02
C ARG A 122 -18.97 -2.69 -16.83
N VAL A 123 -19.44 -1.64 -16.15
CA VAL A 123 -20.17 -0.52 -16.79
C VAL A 123 -19.36 0.01 -17.98
N PRO A 124 -19.89 -0.05 -19.22
CA PRO A 124 -19.17 0.36 -20.42
C PRO A 124 -18.74 1.83 -20.36
N TYR A 125 -17.61 2.17 -20.95
CA TYR A 125 -17.15 3.55 -21.00
C TYR A 125 -17.94 4.36 -22.04
N SER A 126 -18.52 5.49 -21.63
CA SER A 126 -19.18 6.42 -22.56
C SER A 126 -19.32 7.83 -21.98
N MET A 127 -18.97 8.84 -22.79
CA MET A 127 -19.20 10.26 -22.48
C MET A 127 -20.64 10.71 -22.72
N TYR A 128 -21.43 9.91 -23.44
CA TYR A 128 -22.76 10.31 -23.91
C TYR A 128 -23.88 9.48 -23.30
N GLN A 129 -23.54 8.34 -22.70
CA GLN A 129 -24.51 7.46 -22.06
C GLN A 129 -24.47 7.59 -20.55
N TYR A 130 -25.60 7.26 -19.95
CA TYR A 130 -25.81 7.24 -18.51
C TYR A 130 -26.11 5.82 -18.09
N TRP A 131 -25.56 5.40 -16.95
CA TRP A 131 -25.92 4.13 -16.34
C TRP A 131 -27.32 4.22 -15.68
N SER A 132 -27.88 3.08 -15.27
CA SER A 132 -29.24 3.00 -14.72
C SER A 132 -29.44 3.79 -13.42
N ASP A 133 -28.35 4.17 -12.75
CA ASP A 133 -28.33 5.04 -11.57
C ASP A 133 -28.22 6.54 -11.91
N GLY A 134 -28.23 6.88 -13.20
CA GLY A 134 -28.29 8.25 -13.71
C GLY A 134 -26.93 8.95 -13.87
N TYR A 135 -25.82 8.27 -13.58
CA TYR A 135 -24.49 8.85 -13.75
C TYR A 135 -23.88 8.54 -15.13
N ARG A 136 -23.11 9.50 -15.65
CA ARG A 136 -22.40 9.42 -16.93
C ARG A 136 -21.29 8.39 -16.83
N GLN A 137 -21.09 7.60 -17.88
CA GLN A 137 -20.23 6.41 -17.82
C GLN A 137 -18.74 6.69 -18.13
N ASP A 138 -18.22 7.83 -17.71
CA ASP A 138 -16.82 8.25 -17.93
C ASP A 138 -16.05 8.42 -16.61
N CYS A 139 -14.81 8.91 -16.66
CA CYS A 139 -13.95 9.01 -15.48
C CYS A 139 -14.54 9.91 -14.38
N SER A 140 -15.07 11.09 -14.72
CA SER A 140 -15.63 12.05 -13.77
C SER A 140 -17.06 11.71 -13.35
N GLY A 141 -17.84 11.06 -14.21
CA GLY A 141 -19.12 10.46 -13.86
C GLY A 141 -18.97 9.28 -12.90
N PHE A 142 -17.92 8.47 -13.03
CA PHE A 142 -17.57 7.41 -12.06
C PHE A 142 -17.29 7.97 -10.66
N VAL A 143 -16.52 9.07 -10.55
CA VAL A 143 -16.24 9.72 -9.26
C VAL A 143 -17.49 10.38 -8.70
N SER A 144 -18.27 11.05 -9.56
CA SER A 144 -19.58 11.62 -9.18
C SER A 144 -20.50 10.54 -8.60
N MET A 145 -20.54 9.37 -9.24
CA MET A 145 -21.28 8.21 -8.78
C MET A 145 -20.73 7.69 -7.45
N ALA A 146 -19.42 7.49 -7.33
CA ALA A 146 -18.81 6.93 -6.13
C ALA A 146 -19.02 7.84 -4.90
N TRP A 147 -18.96 9.16 -5.06
CA TRP A 147 -19.25 10.15 -4.02
C TRP A 147 -20.75 10.44 -3.84
N ASN A 148 -21.60 9.82 -4.67
CA ASN A 148 -23.05 9.99 -4.67
C ASN A 148 -23.47 11.46 -4.88
N LEU A 149 -22.80 12.18 -5.77
CA LEU A 149 -23.07 13.59 -6.04
C LEU A 149 -24.46 13.78 -6.67
N PRO A 150 -25.13 14.93 -6.45
CA PRO A 150 -26.47 15.20 -6.99
C PRO A 150 -26.49 15.43 -8.52
N GLY A 151 -25.34 15.31 -9.19
CA GLY A 151 -25.18 15.55 -10.61
C GLY A 151 -23.92 14.88 -11.14
N ASN A 152 -23.77 14.94 -12.46
CA ASN A 152 -22.62 14.48 -13.20
C ASN A 152 -21.61 15.62 -13.33
N GLU A 153 -20.61 15.64 -12.45
CA GLU A 153 -19.54 16.63 -12.51
C GLU A 153 -18.48 16.25 -13.56
N TRP A 154 -17.54 17.16 -13.78
CA TRP A 154 -16.40 16.98 -14.68
C TRP A 154 -15.11 17.38 -13.93
N THR A 155 -13.93 17.06 -14.47
CA THR A 155 -12.65 17.31 -13.77
C THR A 155 -12.44 18.77 -13.37
N GLY A 156 -13.02 19.72 -14.10
CA GLY A 156 -12.95 21.15 -13.79
C GLY A 156 -13.84 21.63 -12.64
N SER A 157 -14.72 20.78 -12.08
CA SER A 157 -15.61 21.14 -10.95
C SER A 157 -15.56 20.18 -9.77
N LEU A 158 -14.94 19.00 -9.92
CA LEU A 158 -14.87 17.98 -8.87
C LEU A 158 -14.11 18.46 -7.62
N ASP A 159 -13.14 19.36 -7.79
CA ASP A 159 -12.40 19.99 -6.70
C ASP A 159 -13.33 20.75 -5.73
N GLN A 160 -14.45 21.29 -6.20
CA GLN A 160 -15.43 21.99 -5.37
C GLN A 160 -16.10 21.07 -4.35
N TYR A 161 -16.14 19.76 -4.59
CA TYR A 161 -16.70 18.75 -3.69
C TYR A 161 -15.66 18.12 -2.75
N GLY A 162 -14.39 18.45 -2.94
CA GLY A 162 -13.27 17.89 -2.19
C GLY A 162 -12.52 18.93 -1.35
N VAL A 163 -11.85 18.47 -0.29
CA VAL A 163 -10.79 19.21 0.40
C VAL A 163 -9.47 18.62 -0.05
N ARG A 164 -8.53 19.47 -0.50
CA ARG A 164 -7.20 19.02 -0.91
C ARG A 164 -6.47 18.39 0.28
N ILE A 165 -5.91 17.22 0.08
CA ILE A 165 -5.13 16.48 1.08
C ILE A 165 -3.75 16.15 0.52
N PRO A 166 -2.75 15.93 1.38
CA PRO A 166 -1.46 15.43 0.93
C PRO A 166 -1.51 13.90 0.71
N LYS A 167 -0.49 13.36 0.02
CA LYS A 167 -0.40 11.93 -0.35
C LYS A 167 -0.53 11.01 0.86
N GLU A 168 0.14 11.37 1.95
CA GLU A 168 0.21 10.61 3.20
C GLU A 168 -1.15 10.45 3.88
N ASP A 169 -2.09 11.37 3.62
CA ASP A 169 -3.43 11.32 4.19
C ASP A 169 -4.40 10.50 3.34
N LEU A 170 -4.00 10.04 2.15
CA LEU A 170 -4.87 9.27 1.26
C LEU A 170 -5.44 8.04 1.96
N GLN A 171 -6.76 7.95 1.91
CA GLN A 171 -7.52 6.83 2.42
C GLN A 171 -8.55 6.37 1.38
N PRO A 172 -9.00 5.11 1.45
CA PRO A 172 -9.98 4.58 0.52
C PRO A 172 -11.22 5.49 0.38
N GLY A 173 -11.55 5.86 -0.85
CA GLY A 173 -12.66 6.76 -1.19
C GLY A 173 -12.26 8.23 -1.43
N ASP A 174 -11.01 8.61 -1.14
CA ASP A 174 -10.46 9.87 -1.61
C ASP A 174 -10.22 9.79 -3.14
N MET A 175 -10.16 10.92 -3.86
CA MET A 175 -9.90 10.94 -5.30
C MET A 175 -8.50 11.48 -5.61
N LEU A 176 -7.94 11.06 -6.75
CA LEU A 176 -6.79 11.69 -7.39
C LEU A 176 -7.28 12.36 -8.67
N LEU A 177 -7.18 13.69 -8.72
CA LEU A 177 -7.72 14.53 -9.78
C LEU A 177 -6.60 15.21 -10.57
N PHE A 178 -6.61 15.02 -11.88
CA PHE A 178 -5.83 15.78 -12.82
C PHE A 178 -6.75 16.52 -13.80
N HIS A 179 -6.66 17.85 -13.82
CA HIS A 179 -7.38 18.70 -14.75
C HIS A 179 -6.39 19.50 -15.60
N ASN A 180 -6.56 19.45 -16.91
CA ASN A 180 -5.80 20.20 -17.90
C ASN A 180 -6.71 21.25 -18.56
N PRO A 181 -6.63 22.54 -18.18
CA PRO A 181 -7.47 23.58 -18.75
C PRO A 181 -7.31 23.75 -20.27
N ALA A 182 -6.16 23.38 -20.83
CA ALA A 182 -5.89 23.47 -22.27
C ALA A 182 -6.50 22.32 -23.09
N ASP A 183 -6.78 21.19 -22.46
CA ASP A 183 -7.46 20.05 -23.07
C ASP A 183 -8.30 19.34 -21.99
N PRO A 184 -9.42 19.94 -21.58
CA PRO A 184 -10.16 19.47 -20.42
C PRO A 184 -10.97 18.20 -20.73
N GLU A 185 -11.28 17.96 -22.01
CA GLU A 185 -12.05 16.80 -22.44
C GLU A 185 -11.18 15.54 -22.49
N LYS A 186 -10.03 15.58 -23.19
CA LYS A 186 -9.19 14.40 -23.46
C LYS A 186 -7.93 14.36 -22.61
N GLY A 187 -7.45 15.50 -22.15
CA GLY A 187 -6.20 15.64 -21.39
C GLY A 187 -6.38 15.66 -19.88
N SER A 188 -7.50 15.18 -19.35
CA SER A 188 -7.84 15.26 -17.92
C SER A 188 -8.43 13.94 -17.45
N HIS A 189 -8.10 13.52 -16.23
CA HIS A 189 -8.55 12.24 -15.69
C HIS A 189 -8.68 12.28 -14.17
N VAL A 190 -9.51 11.39 -13.64
CA VAL A 190 -9.77 11.29 -12.21
C VAL A 190 -10.09 9.86 -11.83
N VAL A 191 -9.63 9.45 -10.65
CA VAL A 191 -9.83 8.10 -10.12
C VAL A 191 -10.20 8.13 -8.63
N ILE A 192 -10.84 7.07 -8.16
CA ILE A 192 -11.04 6.81 -6.72
C ILE A 192 -9.88 5.97 -6.19
N PHE A 193 -9.21 6.48 -5.16
CA PHE A 193 -8.19 5.76 -4.42
C PHE A 193 -8.83 4.64 -3.59
N GLY A 194 -8.43 3.40 -3.84
CA GLY A 194 -8.94 2.19 -3.19
C GLY A 194 -8.08 1.68 -2.03
N GLY A 195 -6.89 2.25 -1.83
CA GLY A 195 -5.91 1.81 -0.84
C GLY A 195 -4.54 1.53 -1.46
N TRP A 196 -3.48 1.75 -0.68
CA TRP A 196 -2.12 1.36 -1.08
C TRP A 196 -2.02 -0.16 -1.23
N THR A 197 -1.28 -0.63 -2.23
CA THR A 197 -1.05 -2.07 -2.42
C THR A 197 -0.09 -2.62 -1.36
N ASP A 198 0.79 -1.78 -0.84
CA ASP A 198 1.74 -2.09 0.21
C ASP A 198 2.19 -0.81 0.95
N TYR A 199 3.10 -0.97 1.92
CA TYR A 199 3.63 0.10 2.75
C TYR A 199 4.57 1.08 2.02
N THR A 200 4.99 0.78 0.78
CA THR A 200 5.90 1.65 0.03
C THR A 200 5.19 2.87 -0.54
N HIS A 201 3.84 2.82 -0.59
CA HIS A 201 3.00 3.86 -1.19
C HIS A 201 3.44 4.25 -2.61
N THR A 202 3.94 3.26 -3.37
CA THR A 202 4.35 3.43 -4.78
C THR A 202 3.23 3.05 -5.74
N TYR A 203 2.39 2.08 -5.36
CA TYR A 203 1.20 1.66 -6.08
C TYR A 203 -0.03 1.68 -5.18
N TYR A 204 -1.17 2.00 -5.77
CA TYR A 204 -2.47 1.92 -5.11
C TYR A 204 -3.47 1.20 -6.00
N ILE A 205 -4.54 0.73 -5.40
CA ILE A 205 -5.68 0.20 -6.15
C ILE A 205 -6.52 1.39 -6.62
N ALA A 206 -6.52 1.66 -7.93
CA ALA A 206 -7.40 2.64 -8.55
C ALA A 206 -8.74 1.99 -8.89
N TYR A 207 -9.83 2.65 -8.53
CA TYR A 207 -11.16 2.41 -9.06
C TYR A 207 -11.48 3.52 -10.04
N GLU A 208 -11.76 3.17 -11.29
CA GLU A 208 -11.91 4.14 -12.36
C GLU A 208 -12.83 3.64 -13.47
N SER A 209 -13.36 4.58 -14.26
CA SER A 209 -13.92 4.28 -15.58
C SER A 209 -12.93 4.76 -16.63
N THR A 210 -12.45 3.82 -17.44
CA THR A 210 -11.63 4.05 -18.64
C THR A 210 -12.16 3.13 -19.73
N ARG A 211 -11.79 3.33 -20.99
CA ARG A 211 -12.14 2.35 -22.03
C ARG A 211 -11.53 0.97 -21.68
N PRO A 212 -12.25 -0.14 -21.92
CA PRO A 212 -13.62 -0.24 -22.45
C PRO A 212 -14.73 -0.15 -21.39
N HIS A 213 -14.42 -0.27 -20.10
CA HIS A 213 -15.40 -0.27 -19.01
C HIS A 213 -14.75 0.06 -17.65
N ALA A 214 -15.59 0.33 -16.65
CA ALA A 214 -15.18 0.46 -15.26
C ALA A 214 -14.29 -0.71 -14.80
N ARG A 215 -13.20 -0.40 -14.12
CA ARG A 215 -12.19 -1.38 -13.71
C ARG A 215 -11.58 -1.05 -12.35
N ARG A 216 -10.90 -2.05 -11.80
CA ARG A 216 -10.03 -1.91 -10.63
C ARG A 216 -8.65 -2.42 -10.99
N THR A 217 -7.63 -1.58 -10.88
CA THR A 217 -6.27 -1.94 -11.25
C THR A 217 -5.25 -1.40 -10.25
N ALA A 218 -4.08 -2.04 -10.18
CA ALA A 218 -2.94 -1.50 -9.45
C ALA A 218 -2.27 -0.42 -10.32
N THR A 219 -2.16 0.80 -9.78
CA THR A 219 -1.74 2.00 -10.51
C THR A 219 -0.58 2.66 -9.76
N PRO A 220 0.49 3.08 -10.46
CA PRO A 220 1.58 3.82 -9.84
C PRO A 220 1.08 5.17 -9.34
N TYR A 221 1.60 5.63 -8.21
CA TYR A 221 1.23 6.93 -7.68
C TYR A 221 1.90 8.08 -8.42
N ALA A 222 1.19 9.15 -8.79
CA ALA A 222 -0.25 9.36 -8.67
C ALA A 222 -1.05 8.73 -9.83
N TYR A 223 -0.45 8.67 -11.02
CA TYR A 223 -0.96 7.94 -12.18
C TYR A 223 0.19 7.65 -13.17
N TRP A 224 -0.09 6.94 -14.27
CA TRP A 224 0.93 6.54 -15.26
C TRP A 224 1.55 7.75 -15.98
N SER A 225 0.73 8.67 -16.50
CA SER A 225 1.15 9.97 -17.00
C SER A 225 0.71 11.11 -16.08
N HIS A 226 1.32 12.28 -16.28
CA HIS A 226 0.98 13.53 -15.58
C HIS A 226 0.96 13.41 -14.04
N SER A 227 1.71 12.44 -13.50
CA SER A 227 1.72 12.06 -12.09
C SER A 227 1.98 13.23 -11.15
N ASP A 228 2.85 14.16 -11.56
CA ASP A 228 3.20 15.40 -10.86
C ASP A 228 2.06 16.43 -10.79
N ARG A 229 1.04 16.29 -11.64
CA ARG A 229 -0.11 17.20 -11.77
C ARG A 229 -1.38 16.67 -11.12
N TYR A 230 -1.39 15.42 -10.66
CA TYR A 230 -2.51 14.86 -9.89
C TYR A 230 -2.52 15.42 -8.47
N LEU A 231 -3.70 15.84 -8.04
CA LEU A 231 -3.95 16.36 -6.71
C LEU A 231 -4.93 15.45 -5.97
N ALA A 232 -4.61 15.13 -4.71
CA ALA A 232 -5.46 14.30 -3.87
C ALA A 232 -6.55 15.14 -3.19
N TYR A 233 -7.78 14.64 -3.19
CA TYR A 233 -8.92 15.30 -2.56
C TYR A 233 -9.76 14.32 -1.74
N ARG A 234 -10.15 14.77 -0.54
CA ARG A 234 -11.11 14.10 0.33
C ARG A 234 -12.49 14.69 0.15
N TYR A 235 -13.50 13.85 -0.02
CA TYR A 235 -14.88 14.30 -0.16
C TYR A 235 -15.37 15.12 1.05
N LYS A 236 -15.97 16.30 0.81
CA LYS A 236 -16.49 17.19 1.86
C LYS A 236 -17.68 16.61 2.63
N GLY A 237 -18.47 15.72 2.01
CA GLY A 237 -19.61 15.07 2.64
C GLY A 237 -19.26 13.82 3.46
N LEU A 238 -17.98 13.53 3.71
CA LEU A 238 -17.58 12.34 4.45
C LEU A 238 -17.97 12.43 5.93
N VAL A 239 -18.80 11.49 6.39
CA VAL A 239 -19.20 11.32 7.80
C VAL A 239 -18.66 9.99 8.34
N GLY A 240 -18.26 9.95 9.61
CA GLY A 240 -17.82 8.69 10.26
C GLY A 240 -16.33 8.34 10.13
N GLY A 241 -15.44 9.33 10.06
CA GLY A 241 -13.99 9.17 10.25
C GLY A 241 -13.39 10.49 10.70
N THR A 242 -12.60 10.47 11.77
CA THR A 242 -12.05 11.59 12.55
C THR A 242 -12.10 12.94 11.83
N ALA A 243 -13.04 13.78 12.25
CA ALA A 243 -13.25 15.13 11.74
C ALA A 243 -11.99 16.00 12.00
N GLY A 244 -11.22 16.24 10.94
CA GLY A 244 -10.29 17.36 10.87
C GLY A 244 -11.08 18.63 10.58
N SER A 245 -10.92 19.60 11.47
CA SER A 245 -11.58 20.90 11.47
C SER A 245 -11.55 21.64 10.12
N LYS A 246 -12.67 22.32 9.89
CA LYS A 246 -12.98 23.31 8.85
C LYS A 246 -11.80 24.28 8.58
N PRO A 247 -11.54 24.67 7.32
CA PRO A 247 -10.68 25.81 7.01
C PRO A 247 -11.52 27.10 7.06
N ASP A 248 -11.21 27.98 8.01
CA ASP A 248 -11.71 29.35 7.98
C ASP A 248 -10.96 30.13 6.90
N THR A 249 -11.66 30.42 5.81
CA THR A 249 -11.31 31.49 4.88
C THR A 249 -11.57 32.84 5.56
N ALA A 250 -10.52 33.59 5.87
CA ALA A 250 -10.61 35.04 6.03
C ALA A 250 -9.31 35.72 5.56
N LYS A 251 -9.45 36.59 4.56
CA LYS A 251 -8.44 37.60 4.14
C LYS A 251 -8.28 38.67 5.26
N PRO A 252 -7.17 39.42 5.27
CA PRO A 252 -6.72 40.20 6.42
C PRO A 252 -7.49 41.51 6.59
N GLY A 253 -7.98 41.74 7.81
CA GLY A 253 -8.53 43.01 8.26
C GLY A 253 -7.79 43.47 9.52
N THR A 254 -7.22 44.66 9.43
CA THR A 254 -6.55 45.43 10.49
C THR A 254 -7.48 45.77 11.66
N ALA A 255 -7.07 45.52 12.91
CA ALA A 255 -7.26 46.41 14.08
C ALA A 255 -6.71 45.82 15.38
N LYS A 256 -6.12 46.70 16.21
CA LYS A 256 -5.55 46.48 17.56
C LYS A 256 -6.63 46.27 18.65
N PRO A 257 -6.23 45.85 19.87
CA PRO A 257 -7.09 45.22 20.88
C PRO A 257 -7.56 46.16 22.02
N GLY A 258 -8.63 45.77 22.70
CA GLY A 258 -8.99 46.22 24.06
C GLY A 258 -9.75 45.08 24.77
N THR A 259 -9.16 44.40 25.77
CA THR A 259 -9.19 44.70 27.22
C THR A 259 -10.58 44.71 27.85
N ALA A 260 -10.96 43.59 28.50
CA ALA A 260 -11.32 43.53 29.92
C ALA A 260 -11.67 42.08 30.35
N LYS A 261 -11.19 41.70 31.54
CA LYS A 261 -11.21 40.41 32.28
C LYS A 261 -12.20 40.58 33.48
N PRO A 262 -12.25 39.76 34.56
CA PRO A 262 -12.20 38.30 34.80
C PRO A 262 -13.38 37.76 35.67
N GLY A 263 -13.50 36.42 35.77
CA GLY A 263 -13.97 35.74 36.99
C GLY A 263 -13.43 34.30 37.01
N THR A 264 -12.17 34.08 37.41
CA THR A 264 -11.69 33.62 38.74
C THR A 264 -12.19 32.24 39.20
N ALA A 265 -11.42 31.21 38.84
CA ALA A 265 -10.88 30.24 39.80
C ALA A 265 -9.42 29.92 39.40
N LYS A 266 -8.50 29.99 40.36
CA LYS A 266 -7.02 29.91 40.30
C LYS A 266 -6.60 29.04 41.51
N PRO A 267 -5.33 28.68 41.75
CA PRO A 267 -4.27 28.04 40.94
C PRO A 267 -3.82 26.68 41.53
N VAL A 268 -3.17 25.83 40.73
CA VAL A 268 -1.93 25.19 41.22
C VAL A 268 -0.84 25.42 40.17
N THR A 269 0.31 25.85 40.66
CA THR A 269 1.38 26.62 40.04
C THR A 269 2.19 25.87 38.97
N ALA A 270 2.38 26.52 37.82
CA ALA A 270 3.51 26.32 36.92
C ALA A 270 3.96 27.67 36.34
N ASP A 271 5.12 28.14 36.76
CA ASP A 271 5.93 29.16 36.05
C ASP A 271 6.56 28.55 34.78
N PRO A 272 7.15 29.36 33.87
CA PRO A 272 6.58 30.44 33.09
C PRO A 272 6.30 30.00 31.63
N ALA A 273 5.36 30.71 31.00
CA ALA A 273 4.82 30.55 29.64
C ALA A 273 5.74 29.89 28.60
N ALA A 274 5.63 28.57 28.47
CA ALA A 274 6.12 27.86 27.30
C ALA A 274 5.04 27.85 26.19
N PRO A 275 5.45 27.86 24.90
CA PRO A 275 4.50 28.00 23.82
C PRO A 275 3.54 26.81 23.79
N PRO A 276 2.23 27.07 23.64
CA PRO A 276 1.23 26.02 23.51
C PRO A 276 1.60 25.13 22.32
N TYR A 277 1.21 23.86 22.40
CA TYR A 277 1.46 22.90 21.32
C TYR A 277 0.96 23.50 20.00
N PRO A 278 1.84 23.74 19.02
CA PRO A 278 1.48 24.48 17.81
C PRO A 278 0.54 23.67 16.90
N GLY A 279 0.40 22.37 17.15
CA GLY A 279 -0.43 21.46 16.36
C GLY A 279 0.42 20.49 15.55
N ARG A 280 -0.15 19.32 15.25
CA ARG A 280 0.57 18.23 14.57
C ARG A 280 1.05 18.61 13.18
N ALA A 281 0.35 19.52 12.51
CA ALA A 281 0.71 20.02 11.17
C ALA A 281 2.07 20.76 11.10
N TYR A 282 2.61 21.20 12.24
CA TYR A 282 3.92 21.87 12.28
C TYR A 282 5.10 20.90 12.30
N PHE A 283 4.85 19.60 12.41
CA PHE A 283 5.84 18.54 12.52
C PHE A 283 5.52 17.44 11.53
N GLY A 284 6.53 16.95 10.82
CA GLY A 284 6.35 15.92 9.79
C GLY A 284 6.97 16.31 8.45
N PRO A 285 7.05 15.35 7.52
CA PRO A 285 7.69 15.56 6.23
C PRO A 285 7.24 16.85 5.53
N GLY A 286 8.20 17.65 5.05
CA GLY A 286 7.93 18.92 4.37
C GLY A 286 7.69 20.12 5.30
N ALA A 287 7.53 19.92 6.61
CA ALA A 287 7.45 21.03 7.55
C ALA A 287 8.76 21.83 7.57
N ASN A 288 8.66 23.15 7.42
CA ASN A 288 9.79 24.06 7.54
C ASN A 288 9.36 25.29 8.35
N ASN A 289 9.65 25.29 9.65
CA ASN A 289 9.19 26.34 10.56
C ASN A 289 10.02 26.36 11.86
N LYS A 290 9.84 27.42 12.65
CA LYS A 290 10.56 27.61 13.92
C LYS A 290 10.30 26.52 14.97
N TYR A 291 9.13 25.87 14.92
CA TYR A 291 8.74 24.88 15.92
C TYR A 291 9.51 23.57 15.73
N VAL A 292 9.89 23.20 14.50
CA VAL A 292 10.79 22.07 14.26
C VAL A 292 12.15 22.30 14.92
N THR A 293 12.73 23.49 14.74
CA THR A 293 14.01 23.84 15.40
C THR A 293 13.86 23.80 16.91
N GLN A 294 12.75 24.33 17.43
CA GLN A 294 12.46 24.35 18.86
C GLN A 294 12.32 22.92 19.42
N LEU A 295 11.57 22.06 18.74
CA LEU A 295 11.43 20.65 19.11
C LEU A 295 12.79 19.97 19.16
N GLY A 296 13.59 20.14 18.10
CA GLY A 296 14.90 19.52 18.01
C GLY A 296 15.85 19.97 19.13
N ARG A 297 15.80 21.24 19.53
CA ARG A 297 16.56 21.75 20.70
C ARG A 297 16.13 21.06 21.99
N MET A 298 14.82 21.00 22.26
CA MET A 298 14.30 20.32 23.46
C MET A 298 14.67 18.83 23.46
N LEU A 299 14.62 18.15 22.31
CA LEU A 299 15.02 16.75 22.19
C LEU A 299 16.51 16.54 22.43
N VAL A 300 17.37 17.44 21.94
CA VAL A 300 18.82 17.39 22.20
C VAL A 300 19.11 17.54 23.69
N GLU A 301 18.45 18.49 24.37
CA GLU A 301 18.54 18.68 25.83
C GLU A 301 18.11 17.43 26.60
N ARG A 302 17.15 16.67 26.04
CA ARG A 302 16.66 15.40 26.62
C ARG A 302 17.44 14.17 26.15
N GLY A 303 18.63 14.34 25.55
CA GLY A 303 19.55 13.24 25.20
C GLY A 303 19.44 12.70 23.77
N ALA A 304 18.69 13.34 22.87
CA ALA A 304 18.53 12.91 21.48
C ALA A 304 19.66 13.37 20.53
N GLY A 305 20.69 14.05 21.05
CA GLY A 305 21.76 14.68 20.23
C GLY A 305 22.38 13.77 19.16
N ARG A 306 22.53 12.48 19.46
CA ARG A 306 23.08 11.46 18.52
C ARG A 306 22.29 11.32 17.20
N HIS A 307 21.05 11.77 17.14
CA HIS A 307 20.24 11.72 15.93
C HIS A 307 20.53 12.89 14.98
N TYR A 308 21.21 13.94 15.45
CA TYR A 308 21.50 15.16 14.72
C TYR A 308 22.99 15.24 14.33
N LEU A 309 23.29 15.18 13.03
CA LEU A 309 24.65 15.29 12.49
C LEU A 309 25.22 16.73 12.56
N SER A 310 24.35 17.73 12.38
CA SER A 310 24.72 19.16 12.35
C SER A 310 23.88 20.01 13.31
N GLY A 311 23.17 19.37 14.24
CA GLY A 311 22.22 20.03 15.14
C GLY A 311 20.81 20.20 14.53
N PRO A 312 19.83 20.65 15.35
CA PRO A 312 18.44 20.80 14.94
C PRO A 312 18.23 22.05 14.05
N GLY A 313 17.50 21.88 12.95
CA GLY A 313 17.18 22.94 11.97
C GLY A 313 15.68 23.20 11.83
N PRO A 314 15.25 24.15 10.98
CA PRO A 314 13.83 24.50 10.80
C PRO A 314 13.07 23.53 9.90
N ARG A 315 13.79 22.76 9.08
CA ARG A 315 13.21 21.76 8.18
C ARG A 315 13.12 20.42 8.89
N TRP A 316 11.92 19.87 8.95
CA TRP A 316 11.68 18.56 9.52
C TRP A 316 12.40 17.49 8.72
N SER A 317 13.11 16.64 9.44
CA SER A 317 13.91 15.58 8.86
C SER A 317 13.67 14.25 9.56
N ASP A 318 14.25 13.23 8.97
CA ASP A 318 14.37 11.90 9.55
C ASP A 318 15.08 11.89 10.92
N ALA A 319 15.97 12.86 11.16
CA ALA A 319 16.60 13.03 12.47
C ALA A 319 15.57 13.43 13.54
N ASP A 320 14.69 14.39 13.22
CA ASP A 320 13.64 14.87 14.12
C ASP A 320 12.62 13.78 14.46
N ARG A 321 12.21 13.00 13.44
CA ARG A 321 11.31 11.86 13.65
C ARG A 321 11.93 10.81 14.57
N ARG A 322 13.18 10.42 14.34
CA ARG A 322 13.87 9.41 15.15
C ARG A 322 14.16 9.90 16.57
N ALA A 323 14.58 11.16 16.71
CA ALA A 323 14.77 11.80 18.01
C ALA A 323 13.47 11.82 18.81
N THR A 324 12.36 12.21 18.18
CA THR A 324 11.03 12.23 18.80
C THR A 324 10.57 10.83 19.19
N GLN A 325 10.73 9.85 18.30
CA GLN A 325 10.35 8.46 18.57
C GLN A 325 11.13 7.88 19.74
N THR A 326 12.43 8.17 19.80
CA THR A 326 13.30 7.72 20.88
C THR A 326 12.90 8.35 22.22
N PHE A 327 12.53 9.63 22.21
CA PHE A 327 12.02 10.31 23.39
C PHE A 327 10.70 9.70 23.88
N GLN A 328 9.76 9.42 22.96
CA GLN A 328 8.49 8.75 23.26
C GLN A 328 8.73 7.35 23.85
N GLN A 329 9.66 6.58 23.27
CA GLN A 329 10.05 5.27 23.79
C GLN A 329 10.68 5.34 25.19
N ALA A 330 11.44 6.41 25.50
CA ALA A 330 11.98 6.64 26.84
C ALA A 330 10.87 6.85 27.89
N GLN A 331 9.69 7.30 27.48
CA GLN A 331 8.51 7.37 28.35
C GLN A 331 7.82 6.01 28.57
N GLY A 332 8.36 4.93 27.97
CA GLY A 332 7.75 3.60 27.95
C GLY A 332 6.69 3.42 26.87
N TRP A 333 6.48 4.42 26.00
CA TRP A 333 5.46 4.37 24.95
C TRP A 333 5.90 3.44 23.80
N ARG A 334 4.93 2.77 23.17
CA ARG A 334 5.18 1.82 22.07
C ARG A 334 4.09 1.91 21.01
N GLY A 335 4.37 1.36 19.82
CA GLY A 335 3.39 1.34 18.73
C GLY A 335 3.00 2.73 18.29
N GLN A 336 1.70 3.02 18.24
CA GLN A 336 1.16 4.31 17.80
C GLN A 336 1.49 5.46 18.75
N ASP A 337 1.77 5.16 20.02
CA ASP A 337 2.14 6.17 21.02
C ASP A 337 3.63 6.57 20.92
N ALA A 338 4.43 5.83 20.14
CA ALA A 338 5.82 6.14 19.80
C ALA A 338 6.00 6.21 18.28
N ASP A 339 5.15 6.98 17.62
CA ASP A 339 5.09 7.16 16.16
C ASP A 339 6.19 8.07 15.59
N GLY A 340 6.95 8.75 16.45
CA GLY A 340 7.98 9.70 16.04
C GLY A 340 7.44 11.06 15.61
N LEU A 341 6.16 11.35 15.86
CA LEU A 341 5.56 12.66 15.64
C LEU A 341 5.15 13.25 16.99
N PRO A 342 5.57 14.48 17.31
CA PRO A 342 5.25 15.07 18.60
C PRO A 342 3.76 15.40 18.65
N GLY A 343 3.01 14.68 19.50
CA GLY A 343 1.64 15.02 19.87
C GLY A 343 1.58 16.03 21.02
N PRO A 344 0.38 16.44 21.46
CA PRO A 344 0.20 17.33 22.60
C PRO A 344 0.90 16.83 23.88
N GLY A 345 0.83 15.52 24.14
CA GLY A 345 1.49 14.89 25.29
C GLY A 345 3.02 14.90 25.19
N THR A 346 3.57 14.56 24.01
CA THR A 346 5.02 14.63 23.76
C THR A 346 5.54 16.06 23.93
N TRP A 347 4.81 17.04 23.37
CA TRP A 347 5.17 18.45 23.48
C TRP A 347 5.12 18.95 24.92
N ALA A 348 4.08 18.59 25.68
CA ALA A 348 3.95 18.98 27.09
C ALA A 348 5.10 18.44 27.95
N LEU A 349 5.54 17.20 27.73
CA LEU A 349 6.69 16.63 28.45
C LEU A 349 8.00 17.36 28.13
N LEU A 350 8.26 17.62 26.84
CA LEU A 350 9.46 18.35 26.40
C LEU A 350 9.48 19.78 26.93
N VAL A 351 8.35 20.47 26.88
CA VAL A 351 8.17 21.84 27.32
C VAL A 351 8.27 21.99 28.85
N SER A 352 7.63 21.11 29.60
CA SER A 352 7.66 21.16 31.08
C SER A 352 8.95 20.56 31.66
N GLY A 353 9.79 19.97 30.81
CA GLY A 353 10.98 19.23 31.21
C GLY A 353 10.69 17.98 32.03
N ARG A 354 9.47 17.46 31.97
CA ARG A 354 9.01 16.27 32.69
C ARG A 354 9.16 15.02 31.82
N GLY A 355 9.12 13.85 32.45
CA GLY A 355 9.32 12.56 31.78
C GLY A 355 10.76 12.08 31.88
N ASN A 356 11.05 10.95 31.26
CA ASN A 356 12.38 10.34 31.28
C ASN A 356 13.27 10.90 30.16
N ASP A 357 14.56 11.11 30.45
CA ASP A 357 15.51 11.50 29.40
C ASP A 357 15.96 10.29 28.60
N ILE A 358 16.37 10.54 27.37
CA ILE A 358 16.98 9.54 26.52
C ILE A 358 18.37 9.24 27.07
N GLY A 359 18.45 8.25 27.97
CA GLY A 359 19.70 7.79 28.58
C GLY A 359 19.63 7.64 30.10
N SER A 360 18.63 8.21 30.77
CA SER A 360 18.42 8.01 32.22
C SER A 360 17.47 6.83 32.46
N GLY A 361 18.03 5.62 32.45
CA GLY A 361 17.28 4.38 32.70
C GLY A 361 18.06 3.09 32.45
N ALA A 362 19.16 2.90 33.20
CA ALA A 362 19.83 1.65 33.55
C ALA A 362 20.43 0.75 32.45
N VAL A 363 21.74 0.91 32.24
CA VAL A 363 22.63 -0.26 32.19
C VAL A 363 22.55 -0.96 33.54
N GLY A 364 21.97 -2.15 33.56
CA GLY A 364 21.79 -2.95 34.78
C GLY A 364 21.53 -4.41 34.46
N ALA A 365 22.63 -5.15 34.33
CA ALA A 365 22.78 -6.58 34.57
C ALA A 365 22.12 -7.59 33.61
N ALA A 366 22.85 -8.69 33.42
CA ALA A 366 22.46 -9.85 32.66
C ALA A 366 21.16 -10.50 33.19
N GLY A 367 20.23 -10.78 32.26
CA GLY A 367 19.23 -11.86 32.30
C GLY A 367 17.76 -11.47 32.61
N PRO A 368 16.73 -12.21 32.12
CA PRO A 368 16.67 -13.29 31.12
C PRO A 368 15.86 -12.88 29.85
N PRO A 369 15.75 -13.72 28.80
CA PRO A 369 15.37 -13.29 27.45
C PRO A 369 13.88 -12.98 27.33
N ALA A 370 13.51 -12.17 26.33
CA ALA A 370 12.12 -12.05 25.91
C ALA A 370 11.54 -13.45 25.68
N SER A 371 10.58 -13.84 26.51
CA SER A 371 9.86 -15.11 26.37
C SER A 371 9.11 -15.17 25.04
N PRO A 372 8.91 -16.39 24.52
CA PRO A 372 8.94 -16.64 23.09
C PRO A 372 7.58 -16.46 22.42
N ALA A 373 7.60 -16.30 21.10
CA ALA A 373 6.50 -16.77 20.26
C ALA A 373 6.46 -18.31 20.34
N SER A 374 5.84 -18.84 21.40
CA SER A 374 5.46 -20.24 21.65
C SER A 374 6.54 -21.33 21.58
N HIS A 375 7.76 -21.10 21.06
CA HIS A 375 8.76 -22.15 20.80
C HIS A 375 10.24 -21.70 20.83
N GLY A 376 10.62 -20.67 21.60
CA GLY A 376 12.04 -20.27 21.76
C GLY A 376 12.69 -19.56 20.55
N VAL A 377 11.92 -19.22 19.53
CA VAL A 377 12.40 -18.60 18.27
C VAL A 377 12.21 -17.07 18.28
N PRO A 378 13.22 -16.25 17.95
CA PRO A 378 13.06 -14.81 17.72
C PRO A 378 11.99 -14.53 16.65
N GLY A 379 11.20 -13.48 16.83
CA GLY A 379 10.18 -13.07 15.86
C GLY A 379 10.78 -12.75 14.49
N TYR A 380 10.10 -13.16 13.41
CA TYR A 380 10.57 -12.93 12.04
C TYR A 380 10.54 -11.43 11.71
N PRO A 381 11.67 -10.81 11.32
CA PRO A 381 11.80 -9.36 11.17
C PRO A 381 11.25 -8.82 9.83
N GLY A 382 10.67 -9.69 8.99
CA GLY A 382 10.06 -9.30 7.72
C GLY A 382 10.96 -9.51 6.49
N ARG A 383 10.35 -9.77 5.32
CA ARG A 383 11.05 -10.11 4.06
C ARG A 383 11.93 -8.98 3.55
N ALA A 384 11.59 -7.73 3.84
CA ALA A 384 12.34 -6.55 3.41
C ALA A 384 13.77 -6.52 3.97
N MET A 385 14.02 -7.18 5.11
CA MET A 385 15.34 -7.22 5.75
C MET A 385 16.35 -8.11 5.00
N PHE A 386 15.89 -8.95 4.06
CA PHE A 386 16.66 -9.97 3.36
C PHE A 386 16.57 -9.80 1.84
N ARG A 387 16.74 -8.57 1.36
CA ARG A 387 16.72 -8.22 -0.08
C ARG A 387 18.07 -7.68 -0.53
N PRO A 388 18.40 -7.77 -1.84
CA PRO A 388 19.60 -7.14 -2.39
C PRO A 388 19.73 -5.67 -1.96
N GLY A 389 20.88 -5.31 -1.38
CA GLY A 389 21.13 -3.96 -0.86
C GLY A 389 20.74 -3.72 0.60
N ALA A 390 20.07 -4.67 1.27
CA ALA A 390 19.75 -4.54 2.69
C ALA A 390 21.02 -4.58 3.57
N HIS A 391 21.10 -3.69 4.56
CA HIS A 391 22.17 -3.67 5.57
C HIS A 391 21.58 -3.51 6.97
N ASN A 392 21.59 -4.58 7.77
CA ASN A 392 20.98 -4.58 9.10
C ASN A 392 21.51 -5.74 9.96
N SER A 393 21.23 -5.70 11.27
CA SER A 393 21.66 -6.71 12.23
C SER A 393 20.99 -8.07 12.04
N HIS A 394 19.81 -8.13 11.41
CA HIS A 394 19.08 -9.38 11.19
C HIS A 394 19.73 -10.23 10.09
N VAL A 395 20.36 -9.63 9.07
CA VAL A 395 21.17 -10.36 8.09
C VAL A 395 22.37 -11.00 8.78
N ALA A 396 23.08 -10.26 9.63
CA ALA A 396 24.20 -10.80 10.39
C ALA A 396 23.74 -11.95 11.32
N LEU A 397 22.59 -11.80 11.97
CA LEU A 397 22.01 -12.84 12.84
C LEU A 397 21.60 -14.09 12.05
N LEU A 398 20.95 -13.92 10.90
CA LEU A 398 20.58 -15.01 9.99
C LEU A 398 21.82 -15.77 9.52
N GLY A 399 22.84 -15.04 9.04
CA GLY A 399 24.06 -15.65 8.54
C GLY A 399 24.81 -16.43 9.62
N LYS A 400 24.87 -15.91 10.85
CA LYS A 400 25.41 -16.65 12.01
C LYS A 400 24.64 -17.94 12.28
N GLN A 401 23.31 -17.93 12.18
CA GLN A 401 22.51 -19.14 12.37
C GLN A 401 22.66 -20.16 11.24
N LEU A 402 22.76 -19.70 9.98
CA LEU A 402 23.05 -20.58 8.85
C LEU A 402 24.38 -21.29 9.05
N VAL A 403 25.43 -20.57 9.44
CA VAL A 403 26.73 -21.18 9.77
C VAL A 403 26.60 -22.18 10.92
N LYS A 404 25.90 -21.82 12.01
CA LYS A 404 25.67 -22.72 13.16
C LYS A 404 24.96 -24.02 12.76
N LYS A 405 24.02 -23.95 11.80
CA LYS A 405 23.30 -25.12 11.28
C LYS A 405 24.03 -25.86 10.16
N GLY A 406 25.27 -25.47 9.82
CA GLY A 406 26.08 -26.12 8.78
C GLY A 406 25.85 -25.62 7.36
N PHE A 407 25.06 -24.56 7.17
CA PHE A 407 24.72 -23.96 5.88
C PHE A 407 25.56 -22.73 5.56
N GLY A 408 26.85 -22.72 5.91
CA GLY A 408 27.77 -21.59 5.70
C GLY A 408 28.62 -21.64 4.43
N LYS A 409 28.49 -22.68 3.60
CA LYS A 409 29.41 -23.03 2.50
C LYS A 409 29.68 -21.87 1.52
N HIS A 410 28.70 -20.99 1.29
CA HIS A 410 28.84 -19.89 0.34
C HIS A 410 29.45 -18.61 0.93
N TYR A 411 29.81 -18.59 2.22
CA TYR A 411 30.55 -17.47 2.81
C TYR A 411 32.06 -17.64 2.62
N THR A 412 32.69 -16.68 1.94
CA THR A 412 34.16 -16.64 1.76
C THR A 412 34.89 -15.88 2.87
N ALA A 413 34.24 -14.87 3.47
CA ALA A 413 34.79 -14.06 4.57
C ALA A 413 33.91 -14.11 5.85
N GLY A 414 32.94 -15.04 5.90
CA GLY A 414 31.95 -15.13 6.99
C GLY A 414 30.70 -14.27 6.79
N PRO A 415 29.67 -14.44 7.63
CA PRO A 415 28.41 -13.72 7.52
C PRO A 415 28.54 -12.27 8.01
N GLY A 416 27.98 -11.33 7.24
CA GLY A 416 28.01 -9.89 7.53
C GLY A 416 26.61 -9.27 7.64
N PRO A 417 26.51 -7.97 8.00
CA PRO A 417 25.23 -7.27 8.10
C PRO A 417 24.61 -6.89 6.74
N ARG A 418 25.37 -7.04 5.64
CA ARG A 418 24.90 -6.74 4.28
C ARG A 418 24.39 -8.01 3.61
N TRP A 419 23.15 -7.98 3.13
CA TRP A 419 22.56 -9.09 2.38
C TRP A 419 23.23 -9.22 1.00
N GLY A 420 23.67 -10.43 0.67
CA GLY A 420 24.27 -10.74 -0.63
C GLY A 420 23.92 -12.12 -1.17
N GLU A 421 24.48 -12.46 -2.33
CA GLU A 421 24.28 -13.77 -2.98
C GLU A 421 24.80 -14.95 -2.16
N ALA A 422 25.76 -14.72 -1.26
CA ALA A 422 26.21 -15.74 -0.30
C ALA A 422 25.08 -16.12 0.67
N ASP A 423 24.38 -15.13 1.24
CA ASP A 423 23.24 -15.36 2.12
C ASP A 423 22.10 -16.06 1.38
N ARG A 424 21.75 -15.58 0.18
CA ARG A 424 20.68 -16.18 -0.63
C ARG A 424 20.94 -17.66 -0.92
N ARG A 425 22.16 -18.01 -1.36
CA ARG A 425 22.52 -19.40 -1.68
C ARG A 425 22.59 -20.29 -0.44
N ASN A 426 23.05 -19.77 0.69
CA ASN A 426 23.06 -20.49 1.97
C ASN A 426 21.63 -20.74 2.49
N VAL A 427 20.73 -19.76 2.36
CA VAL A 427 19.29 -19.94 2.67
C VAL A 427 18.66 -20.96 1.73
N GLU A 428 18.95 -20.90 0.43
CA GLU A 428 18.43 -21.85 -0.57
C GLU A 428 18.86 -23.29 -0.24
N ALA A 429 20.12 -23.48 0.16
CA ALA A 429 20.64 -24.76 0.61
C ALA A 429 19.92 -25.26 1.88
N PHE A 430 19.69 -24.38 2.86
CA PHE A 430 18.91 -24.69 4.05
C PHE A 430 17.47 -25.11 3.69
N GLN A 431 16.78 -24.34 2.85
CA GLN A 431 15.42 -24.63 2.40
C GLN A 431 15.33 -25.99 1.69
N ARG A 432 16.29 -26.31 0.81
CA ARG A 432 16.37 -27.62 0.15
C ARG A 432 16.56 -28.77 1.15
N ALA A 433 17.38 -28.57 2.18
CA ALA A 433 17.59 -29.54 3.24
C ALA A 433 16.34 -29.73 4.12
N GLN A 434 15.46 -28.72 4.21
CA GLN A 434 14.14 -28.84 4.84
C GLN A 434 13.10 -29.56 3.95
N GLY A 435 13.51 -30.11 2.80
CA GLY A 435 12.63 -30.82 1.86
C GLY A 435 11.93 -29.93 0.83
N TRP A 436 12.20 -28.63 0.81
CA TRP A 436 11.57 -27.72 -0.14
C TRP A 436 12.13 -27.92 -1.56
N ARG A 437 11.29 -27.80 -2.59
CA ARG A 437 11.62 -28.03 -3.99
C ARG A 437 11.03 -26.91 -4.86
N GLY A 438 11.64 -26.67 -6.03
CA GLY A 438 11.21 -25.62 -6.96
C GLY A 438 11.21 -24.23 -6.32
N GLY A 439 10.19 -23.42 -6.63
CA GLY A 439 10.05 -22.04 -6.14
C GLY A 439 9.87 -21.88 -4.63
N ALA A 440 9.70 -22.95 -3.87
CA ALA A 440 9.69 -22.90 -2.40
C ALA A 440 11.10 -22.78 -1.79
N ALA A 441 12.14 -23.19 -2.52
CA ALA A 441 13.54 -23.01 -2.16
C ALA A 441 14.15 -21.86 -2.99
N ASP A 442 13.64 -20.66 -2.79
CA ASP A 442 13.98 -19.44 -3.54
C ASP A 442 15.23 -18.71 -3.01
N GLY A 443 15.75 -19.13 -1.86
CA GLY A 443 16.86 -18.48 -1.17
C GLY A 443 16.48 -17.22 -0.39
N TYR A 444 15.18 -16.91 -0.25
CA TYR A 444 14.71 -15.78 0.54
C TYR A 444 14.01 -16.26 1.81
N PRO A 445 14.50 -15.87 3.00
CA PRO A 445 13.94 -16.37 4.25
C PRO A 445 12.55 -15.77 4.46
N GLY A 446 11.52 -16.62 4.53
CA GLY A 446 10.17 -16.27 4.98
C GLY A 446 9.95 -16.59 6.47
N PRO A 447 8.73 -16.37 7.01
CA PRO A 447 8.41 -16.67 8.40
C PRO A 447 8.71 -18.12 8.79
N GLU A 448 8.43 -19.07 7.89
CA GLU A 448 8.69 -20.49 8.12
C GLU A 448 10.18 -20.84 8.04
N THR A 449 10.92 -20.22 7.10
CA THR A 449 12.38 -20.38 7.02
C THR A 449 13.02 -19.90 8.32
N TRP A 450 12.58 -18.74 8.81
CA TRP A 450 13.07 -18.15 10.04
C TRP A 450 12.71 -19.01 11.25
N ARG A 451 11.47 -19.51 11.34
CA ARG A 451 11.05 -20.41 12.41
C ARG A 451 11.95 -21.64 12.49
N ARG A 452 12.19 -22.34 11.38
CA ARG A 452 13.02 -23.56 11.35
C ARG A 452 14.50 -23.32 11.51
N LEU A 453 14.97 -22.15 11.06
CA LEU A 453 16.38 -21.77 11.19
C LEU A 453 16.72 -21.40 12.64
N PHE A 454 15.76 -20.89 13.41
CA PHE A 454 15.95 -20.45 14.78
C PHE A 454 15.32 -21.35 15.86
N SER A 455 14.57 -22.38 15.46
CA SER A 455 14.23 -23.54 16.32
C SER A 455 15.42 -24.47 16.44
#